data_AF-F0GHR6-F1
#
_entry.id   AF-F0GHR6-F1
#
_cell.length_a   1.000
_cell.length_b   1.000
_cell.length_c   1.000
_cell.angle_alpha   90.00
_cell.angle_beta   90.00
_cell.angle_gamma   90.00
#
_symmetry.space_group_name_H-M   'P 1'
#
loop_
_entity.id
_entity.type
_entity.pdbx_description
1 polymer ?
#
loop_
_entity_poly.entity_id
_entity_poly.type
_entity_poly.pdbx_seq_one_letter_code
_entity_poly.pdbx_strand_id
1 'polypeptide(L)' 'AALPLLAPMSEVAGRMSIQVAATHLESPRGGRGMLMAGVPGVPAAHVVVLGAGVVGTGALQMAVGLGARVTVLDT' A
#
# COMPACT_ATOMS: atom_id res chain seq x y z
N ALA A 1 -2.25 -15.22 -20.40
CA ALA A 1 -3.66 -14.99 -20.75
C ALA A 1 -4.28 -14.09 -19.70
N ALA A 2 -4.85 -12.95 -20.11
CA ALA A 2 -5.53 -12.06 -19.17
C ALA A 2 -6.86 -12.70 -18.74
N LEU A 3 -7.13 -12.71 -17.43
CA LEU A 3 -8.39 -13.18 -16.85
C LEU A 3 -9.24 -11.94 -16.55
N PRO A 4 -10.11 -11.48 -17.48
CA PRO A 4 -10.72 -10.15 -17.43
C PRO A 4 -11.62 -9.94 -16.21
N LEU A 5 -12.18 -11.01 -15.64
CA LEU A 5 -12.97 -10.96 -14.40
C LEU A 5 -12.10 -10.87 -13.13
N LEU A 6 -10.84 -11.29 -13.19
CA LEU A 6 -9.92 -11.17 -12.06
C LEU A 6 -9.22 -9.82 -11.99
N ALA A 7 -9.01 -9.15 -13.13
CA ALA A 7 -8.41 -7.82 -13.16
C ALA A 7 -9.04 -6.81 -12.17
N PRO A 8 -10.39 -6.65 -12.09
CA PRO A 8 -10.99 -5.76 -11.10
C PRO A 8 -10.78 -6.24 -9.65
N MET A 9 -10.78 -7.55 -9.41
CA MET A 9 -10.51 -8.10 -8.07
C MET A 9 -9.05 -7.88 -7.65
N SER A 10 -8.10 -7.98 -8.59
CA SER A 10 -6.68 -7.68 -8.37
C SER A 10 -6.47 -6.21 -8.00
N GLU A 11 -7.19 -5.29 -8.64
CA GLU A 11 -7.12 -3.86 -8.32
C GLU A 11 -7.66 -3.57 -6.91
N VAL A 12 -8.81 -4.17 -6.55
CA VAL A 12 -9.39 -4.07 -5.20
C VAL A 12 -8.42 -4.61 -4.16
N ALA A 13 -7.84 -5.79 -4.40
CA ALA A 13 -6.86 -6.41 -3.50
C ALA A 13 -5.65 -5.50 -3.26
N GLY A 14 -5.12 -4.90 -4.33
CA GLY A 14 -4.01 -3.94 -4.25
C GLY A 14 -4.32 -2.76 -3.32
N ARG A 15 -5.44 -2.07 -3.55
CA ARG A 15 -5.83 -0.91 -2.73
C ARG A 15 -6.14 -1.29 -1.28
N MET A 16 -6.86 -2.40 -1.08
CA MET A 16 -7.25 -2.86 0.24
C MET A 16 -6.02 -3.26 1.09
N SER A 17 -4.97 -3.82 0.47
CA SER A 17 -3.75 -4.18 1.17
C SER A 17 -3.13 -3.02 1.95
N ILE A 18 -3.18 -1.80 1.39
CA ILE A 18 -2.67 -0.59 2.04
C ILE A 18 -3.57 -0.15 3.20
N GLN A 19 -4.90 -0.23 3.04
CA GLN A 19 -5.83 0.09 4.12
C GLN A 19 -5.65 -0.85 5.32
N VAL A 20 -5.49 -2.15 5.02
CA VAL A 20 -5.23 -3.18 6.03
C VAL A 20 -3.86 -2.96 6.68
N ALA A 21 -2.83 -2.63 5.91
CA ALA A 21 -1.51 -2.32 6.44
C ALA A 21 -1.54 -1.10 7.37
N ALA A 22 -2.19 0.01 6.98
CA ALA A 22 -2.33 1.21 7.81
C ALA A 22 -3.00 0.89 9.14
N THR A 23 -4.09 0.12 9.07
CA THR A 23 -4.78 -0.46 10.22
C THR A 23 -3.81 -1.22 11.13
N HIS A 24 -3.04 -2.18 10.60
CA HIS A 24 -2.13 -3.00 11.42
C HIS A 24 -0.86 -2.25 11.88
N LEU A 25 -0.57 -1.06 11.35
CA LEU A 25 0.53 -0.22 11.85
C LEU A 25 0.15 0.54 13.12
N GLU A 26 -1.13 0.64 13.48
CA GLU A 26 -1.60 1.33 14.68
C GLU A 26 -1.18 0.59 15.96
N SER A 27 -0.74 1.34 16.99
CA SER A 27 -0.30 0.75 18.27
C SER A 27 -1.38 -0.09 18.97
N PRO A 28 -2.68 0.31 18.99
CA PRO A 28 -3.73 -0.52 19.57
C PRO A 28 -3.90 -1.89 18.89
N ARG A 29 -3.42 -2.04 17.65
CA ARG A 29 -3.42 -3.29 16.89
C ARG A 29 -2.10 -4.06 16.98
N GLY A 30 -1.21 -3.65 17.89
CA GLY A 30 0.12 -4.24 18.08
C GLY A 30 1.15 -3.77 17.04
N GLY A 31 0.80 -2.79 16.21
CA GLY A 31 1.68 -2.20 15.22
C GLY A 31 2.71 -1.23 15.80
N ARG A 32 3.55 -0.68 14.92
CA ARG A 32 4.64 0.24 15.30
C ARG A 32 4.17 1.66 15.69
N GLY A 33 2.87 1.94 15.67
CA GLY A 33 2.31 3.27 15.90
C GLY A 33 2.61 4.26 14.78
N MET A 34 2.68 3.79 13.54
CA MET A 34 3.15 4.58 12.40
C MET A 34 1.98 5.10 11.55
N LEU A 35 1.94 6.42 11.34
CA LEU A 35 1.01 7.05 10.41
C LEU A 35 1.55 6.97 8.97
N MET A 36 0.73 6.51 8.03
CA MET A 36 1.13 6.38 6.62
C MET A 36 1.66 7.69 6.03
N ALA A 37 0.95 8.80 6.24
CA ALA A 37 1.28 10.11 5.69
C ALA A 37 2.49 10.81 6.35
N GLY A 38 2.81 10.43 7.59
CA GLY A 38 3.61 11.29 8.47
C GLY A 38 2.96 12.66 8.69
N VAL A 39 3.74 13.62 9.16
CA VAL A 39 3.36 15.04 9.35
C VAL A 39 4.61 15.91 9.16
N PRO A 40 4.52 17.24 8.97
CA PRO A 40 5.71 18.09 8.88
C PRO A 40 6.67 17.87 10.07
N GLY A 41 7.93 17.51 9.76
CA GLY A 41 8.96 17.18 10.76
C GLY A 41 9.00 15.71 11.19
N VAL A 42 8.06 14.87 10.75
CA VAL A 42 8.02 13.42 11.04
C VAL A 42 7.95 12.63 9.73
N PRO A 43 8.85 11.67 9.48
CA PRO A 43 8.85 10.92 8.24
C PRO A 43 7.56 10.11 8.04
N ALA A 44 7.10 10.04 6.80
CA ALA A 44 6.02 9.16 6.36
C ALA A 44 6.43 7.68 6.44
N ALA A 45 5.45 6.78 6.43
CA ALA A 45 5.72 5.35 6.35
C ALA A 45 6.45 5.01 5.03
N HIS A 46 7.39 4.07 5.10
CA HIS A 46 8.06 3.54 3.90
C HIS A 46 7.44 2.20 3.53
N VAL A 47 6.75 2.17 2.39
CA VAL A 47 6.11 0.98 1.82
C VAL A 47 6.96 0.43 0.69
N VAL A 48 7.22 -0.88 0.72
CA VAL A 48 7.88 -1.59 -0.37
C VAL A 48 6.83 -2.47 -1.05
N VAL A 49 6.63 -2.27 -2.36
CA VAL A 49 5.73 -3.06 -3.20
C VAL A 49 6.58 -3.98 -4.07
N LEU A 50 6.27 -5.27 -4.05
CA LEU A 50 6.94 -6.29 -4.86
C LEU A 50 6.01 -6.70 -6.02
N GLY A 51 6.42 -6.40 -7.25
CA GLY A 51 5.67 -6.57 -8.49
C GLY A 51 4.90 -5.32 -8.91
N ALA A 52 4.99 -4.91 -10.18
CA ALA A 52 4.30 -3.75 -10.75
C ALA A 52 3.09 -4.14 -11.63
N GLY A 53 2.54 -5.35 -11.44
CA GLY A 53 1.26 -5.77 -12.04
C GLY A 53 0.05 -4.99 -11.50
N VAL A 54 -1.16 -5.43 -11.86
CA VAL A 54 -2.43 -4.75 -11.47
C VAL A 54 -2.56 -4.56 -9.96
N VAL A 55 -2.24 -5.60 -9.18
CA VAL A 55 -2.28 -5.55 -7.70
C VAL A 55 -1.27 -4.52 -7.17
N GLY A 56 -0.03 -4.60 -7.61
CA GLY A 56 1.06 -3.72 -7.16
C GLY A 56 0.80 -2.27 -7.53
N THR A 57 0.25 -2.01 -8.71
CA THR A 57 -0.16 -0.67 -9.14
C THR A 57 -1.30 -0.12 -8.27
N GLY A 58 -2.30 -0.94 -7.94
CA GLY A 58 -3.37 -0.55 -7.01
C GLY A 58 -2.85 -0.21 -5.61
N ALA A 59 -1.89 -1.00 -5.11
CA ALA A 59 -1.22 -0.73 -3.84
C ALA A 59 -0.38 0.56 -3.89
N LEU A 60 0.40 0.76 -4.94
CA LEU A 60 1.20 1.96 -5.17
C LEU A 60 0.34 3.22 -5.14
N GLN A 61 -0.74 3.25 -5.94
CA GLN A 61 -1.63 4.41 -6.02
C GLN A 61 -2.24 4.76 -4.66
N MET A 62 -2.70 3.75 -3.92
CA MET A 62 -3.29 3.96 -2.60
C MET A 62 -2.24 4.45 -1.58
N ALA A 63 -1.05 3.85 -1.54
CA ALA A 63 0.00 4.22 -0.60
C ALA A 63 0.51 5.65 -0.86
N VAL A 64 0.73 6.02 -2.12
CA VAL A 64 1.11 7.39 -2.51
C VAL A 64 -0.02 8.37 -2.17
N GLY A 65 -1.28 8.01 -2.43
CA GLY A 65 -2.44 8.84 -2.09
C GLY A 65 -2.58 9.10 -0.58
N LEU A 66 -2.10 8.17 0.26
CA LEU A 66 -2.01 8.34 1.70
C LEU A 66 -0.75 9.10 2.17
N GLY A 67 0.11 9.55 1.26
CA GLY A 67 1.33 10.29 1.60
C GLY A 67 2.51 9.42 2.03
N ALA A 68 2.44 8.10 1.84
CA ALA A 68 3.55 7.21 2.15
C ALA A 68 4.69 7.36 1.12
N ARG A 69 5.93 7.13 1.58
CA ARG A 69 7.07 6.91 0.69
C ARG A 69 6.97 5.50 0.13
N VAL A 70 7.00 5.33 -1.19
CA VAL A 70 6.86 4.00 -1.81
C VAL A 70 8.10 3.64 -2.63
N THR A 71 8.52 2.39 -2.55
CA THR A 71 9.52 1.78 -3.44
C THR A 71 8.89 0.57 -4.11
N VAL A 72 8.95 0.49 -5.43
CA VAL A 72 8.45 -0.65 -6.20
C VAL A 72 9.64 -1.43 -6.74
N LEU A 73 9.63 -2.74 -6.56
CA LEU A 73 10.61 -3.66 -7.13
C LEU A 73 9.87 -4.60 -8.07
N ASP A 74 10.33 -4.71 -9.31
CA ASP A 74 9.81 -5.66 -10.29
C ASP A 74 10.98 -6.30 -11.06
N THR A 75 10.72 -7.45 -11.69
CA THR A 75 11.74 -8.25 -12.41
C THR A 75 11.96 -7.78 -13.83
#